data_AF-A0A965B0J2-F1
#
_entry.id   AF-A0A965B0J2-F1
#
_cell.length_a   1.000
_cell.length_b   1.000
_cell.length_c   1.000
_cell.angle_alpha   90.00
_cell.angle_beta   90.00
_cell.angle_gamma   90.00
#
_symmetry.space_group_name_H-M   'P 1'
#
loop_
_entity.id
_entity.type
_entity.pdbx_description
1 polymer ?
#
loop_
_entity_poly.entity_id
_entity_poly.type
_entity_poly.pdbx_seq_one_letter_code
_entity_poly.pdbx_strand_id
1 'polypeptide(L)'
;MRLELSEPHINQQVILDSSSRFRVVMCGRRFGKSELSQVEMISNALKGYQVAYITPTYKLAKTFFEKLTQVIPFENNKSDLIINFPNKGSVEFFTGERLDNLRGRKFHLVVIDEASFIPNLEDGWLNSIRPTLTDYKGKALFLSTPKGKNYFYSLFMKGGEDWESFKFTTYDNPYIDKSEIDDARRQLPEAVFEQEYMANPMENAANPFGSNKINECIKPLSNLQPSYYGIDLAKSFDWTVIVGLDINGAVCYFNRFQKDWKQTKETILTIDRSKPVMIDS
;
A
#
# COMPACT_ATOMS: atom_id res chain seq x y z
N MET A 1 28.29 -18.79 -14.04
CA MET A 1 27.51 -19.03 -12.80
C MET A 1 26.05 -18.70 -13.10
N ARG A 2 25.12 -19.62 -12.85
CA ARG A 2 23.69 -19.38 -13.01
C ARG A 2 23.10 -19.17 -11.62
N LEU A 3 22.60 -17.98 -11.34
CA LEU A 3 21.89 -17.69 -10.10
C LEU A 3 20.43 -18.05 -10.33
N GLU A 4 19.91 -19.05 -9.63
CA GLU A 4 18.50 -19.45 -9.71
C GLU A 4 17.70 -18.67 -8.67
N LEU A 5 16.77 -17.85 -9.14
CA LEU A 5 15.80 -17.16 -8.30
C LEU A 5 14.54 -18.01 -8.17
N SER A 6 13.83 -17.87 -7.06
CA SER A 6 12.50 -18.46 -6.91
C SER A 6 11.60 -18.02 -8.05
N GLU A 7 10.86 -18.96 -8.64
CA GLU A 7 9.88 -18.65 -9.68
C GLU A 7 8.68 -17.93 -9.04
N PRO A 8 8.39 -16.68 -9.44
CA PRO A 8 7.24 -15.96 -8.91
C PRO A 8 5.94 -16.64 -9.35
N HIS A 9 4.98 -16.75 -8.45
CA HIS A 9 3.64 -17.21 -8.85
C HIS A 9 2.88 -16.12 -9.62
N ILE A 10 1.76 -16.50 -10.24
CA ILE A 10 0.99 -15.63 -11.14
C ILE A 10 0.68 -14.24 -10.55
N ASN A 11 0.24 -14.18 -9.28
CA ASN A 11 -0.07 -12.90 -8.62
C ASN A 11 1.17 -12.06 -8.25
N GLN A 12 2.34 -12.68 -8.02
CA GLN A 12 3.60 -11.93 -7.91
C GLN A 12 4.02 -11.38 -9.27
N GLN A 13 3.82 -12.15 -10.35
CA GLN A 13 4.17 -11.75 -11.71
C GLN A 13 3.42 -10.47 -12.14
N VAL A 14 2.13 -10.35 -11.79
CA VAL A 14 1.34 -9.12 -12.02
C VAL A 14 2.03 -7.88 -11.44
N ILE A 15 2.65 -8.01 -10.26
CA ILE A 15 3.38 -6.90 -9.61
C ILE A 15 4.71 -6.62 -10.33
N LEU A 16 5.43 -7.68 -10.72
CA LEU A 16 6.71 -7.59 -11.43
C LEU A 16 6.58 -6.97 -12.83
N ASP A 17 5.48 -7.24 -13.52
CA ASP A 17 5.20 -6.73 -14.87
C ASP A 17 4.78 -5.26 -14.90
N SER A 18 4.40 -4.70 -13.75
CA SER A 18 4.03 -3.30 -13.62
C SER A 18 5.19 -2.36 -14.00
N SER A 19 4.92 -1.48 -14.97
CA SER A 19 5.85 -0.43 -15.36
C SER A 19 5.89 0.74 -14.38
N SER A 20 4.90 0.85 -13.49
CA SER A 20 4.68 1.97 -12.58
C SER A 20 5.92 2.28 -11.74
N ARG A 21 6.14 3.59 -11.50
CA ARG A 21 7.35 4.05 -10.80
C ARG A 21 7.28 3.71 -9.31
N PHE A 22 6.12 3.86 -8.70
CA PHE A 22 5.88 3.55 -7.30
C PHE A 22 4.78 2.51 -7.19
N ARG A 23 5.10 1.36 -6.58
CA ARG A 23 4.18 0.25 -6.41
C ARG A 23 3.90 0.03 -4.94
N VAL A 24 2.63 -0.09 -4.57
CA VAL A 24 2.21 -0.33 -3.18
C VAL A 24 1.45 -1.64 -3.11
N VAL A 25 2.03 -2.62 -2.44
CA VAL A 25 1.51 -3.98 -2.35
C VAL A 25 1.03 -4.24 -0.93
N MET A 26 -0.28 -4.12 -0.74
CA MET A 26 -0.96 -4.46 0.51
C MET A 26 -1.38 -5.91 0.46
N CYS A 27 -0.70 -6.77 1.22
CA CYS A 27 -1.00 -8.19 1.13
C CYS A 27 -0.85 -8.98 2.43
N GLY A 28 -1.61 -10.07 2.49
CA GLY A 28 -1.67 -10.97 3.63
C GLY A 28 -0.33 -11.63 3.93
N ARG A 29 -0.22 -12.21 5.11
CA ARG A 29 0.87 -13.12 5.46
C ARG A 29 0.89 -14.28 4.50
N ARG A 30 2.09 -14.84 4.27
CA ARG A 30 2.30 -15.97 3.36
C ARG A 30 1.94 -15.71 1.89
N PHE A 31 1.66 -14.46 1.49
CA PHE A 31 1.54 -14.11 0.06
C PHE A 31 2.87 -14.26 -0.71
N GLY A 32 4.03 -14.25 -0.03
CA GLY A 32 5.34 -14.31 -0.71
C GLY A 32 6.00 -12.94 -0.93
N LYS A 33 5.73 -11.96 -0.05
CA LYS A 33 6.38 -10.63 -0.08
C LYS A 33 7.90 -10.69 -0.14
N SER A 34 8.52 -11.51 0.72
CA SER A 34 9.98 -11.60 0.80
C SER A 34 10.60 -12.20 -0.47
N GLU A 35 9.91 -13.14 -1.13
CA GLU A 35 10.37 -13.71 -2.41
C GLU A 35 10.25 -12.67 -3.53
N LEU A 36 9.14 -11.94 -3.58
CA LEU A 36 8.95 -10.81 -4.50
C LEU A 36 10.05 -9.76 -4.33
N SER A 37 10.35 -9.36 -3.08
CA SER A 37 11.47 -8.47 -2.75
C SER A 37 12.80 -9.01 -3.25
N GLN A 38 13.07 -10.30 -3.03
CA GLN A 38 14.31 -10.94 -3.47
C GLN A 38 14.46 -10.89 -4.98
N VAL A 39 13.41 -11.25 -5.74
CA VAL A 39 13.41 -11.23 -7.20
C VAL A 39 13.67 -9.81 -7.71
N GLU A 40 12.97 -8.80 -7.18
CA GLU A 40 13.14 -7.39 -7.55
C GLU A 40 14.55 -6.89 -7.30
N MET A 41 15.07 -7.08 -6.09
CA MET A 41 16.38 -6.57 -5.72
C MET A 41 17.49 -7.21 -6.56
N ILE A 42 17.48 -8.54 -6.66
CA ILE A 42 18.53 -9.26 -7.36
C ILE A 42 18.47 -8.98 -8.86
N SER A 43 17.27 -8.97 -9.46
CA SER A 43 17.12 -8.67 -10.89
C SER A 43 17.59 -7.27 -11.25
N ASN A 44 17.39 -6.28 -10.36
CA ASN A 44 17.89 -4.92 -10.57
C ASN A 44 19.39 -4.83 -10.32
N ALA A 45 19.92 -5.43 -9.26
CA ALA A 45 21.37 -5.45 -9.01
C ALA A 45 22.14 -6.15 -10.13
N LEU A 46 21.59 -7.22 -10.73
CA LEU A 46 22.14 -7.88 -11.92
C LEU A 46 22.14 -7.02 -13.20
N LYS A 47 21.46 -5.86 -13.20
CA LYS A 47 21.55 -4.84 -14.27
C LYS A 47 22.62 -3.77 -13.99
N GLY A 48 23.33 -3.86 -12.86
CA GLY A 48 24.33 -2.89 -12.43
C GLY A 48 23.74 -1.77 -11.56
N TYR A 49 22.48 -1.92 -11.13
CA TYR A 49 21.77 -0.89 -10.39
C TYR A 49 22.08 -0.90 -8.90
N GLN A 50 21.97 0.27 -8.29
CA GLN A 50 22.06 0.46 -6.84
C GLN A 50 20.67 0.27 -6.22
N VAL A 51 20.54 -0.69 -5.30
CA VAL A 51 19.27 -1.07 -4.69
C VAL A 51 19.34 -0.92 -3.18
N ALA A 52 18.31 -0.33 -2.58
CA ALA A 52 18.13 -0.29 -1.13
C ALA A 52 16.99 -1.22 -0.68
N TYR A 53 17.20 -1.93 0.42
CA TYR A 53 16.18 -2.70 1.13
C TYR A 53 15.97 -2.14 2.53
N ILE A 54 14.75 -1.70 2.84
CA ILE A 54 14.42 -1.08 4.12
C ILE A 54 13.44 -1.99 4.85
N THR A 55 13.70 -2.26 6.13
CA THR A 55 12.79 -2.98 7.03
C THR A 55 12.54 -2.17 8.30
N PRO A 56 11.50 -2.48 9.12
CA PRO A 56 11.20 -1.73 10.33
C PRO A 56 12.31 -1.71 11.38
N THR A 57 13.11 -2.77 11.46
CA THR A 57 14.16 -2.89 12.49
C THR A 57 15.46 -3.41 11.89
N TYR A 58 16.58 -3.02 12.48
CA TYR A 58 17.89 -3.53 12.05
C TYR A 58 17.98 -5.07 12.07
N LYS A 59 17.31 -5.72 13.03
CA LYS A 59 17.29 -7.19 13.15
C LYS A 59 16.65 -7.85 11.93
N LEU A 60 15.57 -7.29 11.39
CA LEU A 60 14.91 -7.80 10.19
C LEU A 60 15.81 -7.67 8.97
N ALA A 61 16.40 -6.48 8.78
CA ALA A 61 17.38 -6.22 7.71
C ALA A 61 18.55 -7.21 7.75
N LYS A 62 19.18 -7.38 8.92
CA LYS A 62 20.30 -8.29 9.11
C LYS A 62 19.92 -9.75 8.85
N THR A 63 18.76 -10.20 9.35
CA THR A 63 18.27 -11.58 9.12
C THR A 63 18.10 -11.85 7.63
N PHE A 64 17.53 -10.88 6.89
CA PHE A 64 17.32 -11.02 5.45
C PHE A 64 18.62 -10.96 4.65
N PHE A 65 19.54 -10.06 5.02
CA PHE A 65 20.90 -10.03 4.48
C PHE A 65 21.62 -11.37 4.66
N GLU A 66 21.63 -11.94 5.87
CA GLU A 66 22.26 -13.23 6.15
C GLU A 66 21.67 -14.34 5.27
N LYS A 67 20.33 -14.40 5.15
CA LYS A 67 19.64 -15.33 4.25
C LYS A 67 20.09 -15.16 2.80
N LEU A 68 20.22 -13.93 2.31
CA LEU A 68 20.62 -13.66 0.94
C LEU A 68 22.10 -13.98 0.69
N THR A 69 23.00 -13.75 1.65
CA THR A 69 24.42 -14.11 1.50
C THR A 69 24.68 -15.61 1.46
N GLN A 70 23.72 -16.44 1.92
CA GLN A 70 23.81 -17.91 1.76
C GLN A 70 23.56 -18.36 0.32
N VAL A 71 22.78 -17.59 -0.45
CA VAL A 71 22.38 -17.95 -1.82
C VAL A 71 23.09 -17.11 -2.89
N ILE A 72 23.56 -15.92 -2.53
CA ILE A 72 24.32 -15.00 -3.40
C ILE A 72 25.81 -15.13 -3.06
N PRO A 73 26.63 -15.81 -3.89
CA PRO A 73 28.04 -16.05 -3.61
C PRO A 73 28.93 -14.87 -4.00
N PHE A 74 28.41 -13.64 -3.91
CA PHE A 74 29.15 -12.42 -4.26
C PHE A 74 29.75 -11.76 -3.03
N GLU A 75 30.68 -10.83 -3.27
CA GLU A 75 31.33 -10.06 -2.21
C GLU A 75 30.28 -9.32 -1.38
N ASN A 76 30.41 -9.42 -0.06
CA ASN A 76 29.51 -8.76 0.87
C ASN A 76 30.29 -8.18 2.05
N ASN A 77 29.76 -7.11 2.62
CA ASN A 77 30.27 -6.51 3.84
C ASN A 77 29.17 -6.59 4.92
N LYS A 78 29.45 -7.37 5.96
CA LYS A 78 28.50 -7.65 7.06
C LYS A 78 28.32 -6.48 8.02
N SER A 79 29.31 -5.59 8.11
CA SER A 79 29.24 -4.41 8.97
C SER A 79 28.30 -3.38 8.36
N ASP A 80 28.44 -3.14 7.06
CA ASP A 80 27.64 -2.17 6.31
C ASP A 80 26.34 -2.76 5.73
N LEU A 81 26.14 -4.08 5.88
CA LEU A 81 25.04 -4.84 5.30
C LEU A 81 24.85 -4.54 3.81
N ILE A 82 25.87 -4.81 3.01
CA ILE A 82 25.85 -4.61 1.56
C ILE A 82 26.35 -5.85 0.83
N ILE A 83 25.72 -6.17 -0.30
CA ILE A 83 26.14 -7.21 -1.24
C ILE A 83 26.48 -6.53 -2.57
N ASN A 84 27.71 -6.70 -3.03
CA ASN A 84 28.24 -6.12 -4.26
C ASN A 84 28.18 -7.14 -5.39
N PHE A 85 27.59 -6.75 -6.52
CA PHE A 85 27.48 -7.59 -7.69
C PHE A 85 28.66 -7.33 -8.65
N PRO A 86 29.11 -8.34 -9.42
CA PRO A 86 30.27 -8.21 -10.32
C PRO A 86 30.17 -7.11 -11.39
N ASN A 87 28.95 -6.66 -11.68
CA ASN A 87 28.60 -5.65 -12.67
C ASN A 87 28.45 -4.22 -12.07
N LYS A 88 28.99 -3.98 -10.88
CA LYS A 88 28.86 -2.73 -10.10
C LYS A 88 27.47 -2.48 -9.49
N GLY A 89 26.51 -3.38 -9.68
CA GLY A 89 25.24 -3.32 -8.96
C GLY A 89 25.44 -3.64 -7.48
N SER A 90 24.49 -3.25 -6.64
CA SER A 90 24.55 -3.50 -5.21
C SER A 90 23.16 -3.64 -4.60
N VAL A 91 23.09 -4.39 -3.49
CA VAL A 91 21.94 -4.42 -2.60
C VAL A 91 22.42 -4.05 -1.20
N GLU A 92 21.95 -2.92 -0.69
CA GLU A 92 22.29 -2.39 0.63
C GLU A 92 21.06 -2.38 1.53
N PHE A 93 21.23 -2.75 2.80
CA PHE A 93 20.13 -3.00 3.72
C PHE A 93 20.09 -1.93 4.83
N PHE A 94 18.91 -1.38 5.08
CA PHE A 94 18.67 -0.27 6.00
C PHE A 94 17.55 -0.59 7.00
N THR A 95 17.55 0.14 8.11
CA THR A 95 16.48 0.12 9.12
C THR A 95 15.61 1.38 9.03
N GLY A 96 14.31 1.19 9.20
CA GLY A 96 13.32 2.25 9.35
C GLY A 96 13.46 3.06 10.65
N GLU A 97 14.25 2.56 11.62
CA GLU A 97 14.57 3.28 12.86
C GLU A 97 15.51 4.48 12.62
N ARG A 98 16.26 4.48 11.50
CA ARG A 98 17.30 5.45 11.14
C ARG A 98 17.30 5.75 9.63
N LEU A 99 16.18 6.27 9.13
CA LEU A 99 16.00 6.61 7.71
C LEU A 99 16.89 7.76 7.22
N ASP A 100 17.41 8.58 8.14
CA ASP A 100 18.39 9.63 7.87
C ASP A 100 19.69 9.09 7.24
N ASN A 101 20.05 7.83 7.50
CA ASN A 101 21.22 7.17 6.91
C ASN A 101 21.14 6.98 5.38
N LEU A 102 19.96 7.17 4.78
CA LEU A 102 19.79 7.12 3.32
C LEU A 102 20.21 8.43 2.64
N ARG A 103 20.35 9.53 3.39
CA ARG A 103 20.67 10.85 2.81
C ARG A 103 22.03 10.83 2.10
N GLY A 104 22.10 11.51 0.95
CA GLY A 104 23.30 11.58 0.12
C GLY A 104 23.52 10.36 -0.80
N ARG A 105 22.70 9.32 -0.68
CA ARG A 105 22.76 8.13 -1.54
C ARG A 105 21.89 8.29 -2.78
N LYS A 106 22.13 7.44 -3.78
CA LYS A 106 21.40 7.43 -5.06
C LYS A 106 20.99 6.00 -5.40
N PHE A 107 19.70 5.75 -5.55
CA PHE A 107 19.15 4.43 -5.79
C PHE A 107 18.30 4.37 -7.05
N HIS A 108 18.41 3.25 -7.77
CA HIS A 108 17.55 2.94 -8.91
C HIS A 108 16.25 2.27 -8.44
N LEU A 109 16.32 1.53 -7.33
CA LEU A 109 15.20 0.87 -6.69
C LEU A 109 15.34 0.97 -5.17
N VAL A 110 14.26 1.32 -4.48
CA VAL A 110 14.12 1.15 -3.04
C VAL A 110 12.96 0.20 -2.77
N VAL A 111 13.23 -0.89 -2.05
CA VAL A 111 12.20 -1.79 -1.54
C VAL A 111 11.99 -1.50 -0.06
N ILE A 112 10.76 -1.19 0.32
CA ILE A 112 10.34 -0.90 1.69
C ILE A 112 9.45 -2.05 2.15
N ASP A 113 10.04 -2.99 2.90
CA ASP A 113 9.35 -4.14 3.45
C ASP A 113 8.79 -3.85 4.85
N GLU A 114 7.65 -4.48 5.16
CA GLU A 114 6.82 -4.20 6.33
C GLU A 114 6.56 -2.69 6.56
N ALA A 115 6.27 -1.97 5.47
CA ALA A 115 6.13 -0.51 5.45
C ALA A 115 5.12 0.04 6.49
N SER A 116 4.02 -0.67 6.76
CA SER A 116 3.03 -0.26 7.78
C SER A 116 3.57 -0.23 9.20
N PHE A 117 4.71 -0.87 9.45
CA PHE A 117 5.34 -0.98 10.77
C PHE A 117 6.55 -0.07 10.94
N ILE A 118 6.96 0.66 9.90
CA ILE A 118 8.03 1.66 9.98
C ILE A 118 7.51 2.91 10.70
N PRO A 119 8.09 3.29 11.86
CA PRO A 119 7.76 4.54 12.51
C PRO A 119 8.07 5.74 11.62
N ASN A 120 7.20 6.75 11.59
CA ASN A 120 7.40 7.98 10.82
C ASN A 120 7.72 7.76 9.33
N LEU A 121 7.13 6.72 8.71
CA LEU A 121 7.35 6.41 7.30
C LEU A 121 7.07 7.61 6.38
N GLU A 122 6.11 8.47 6.70
CA GLU A 122 5.79 9.66 5.92
C GLU A 122 6.98 10.63 5.83
N ASP A 123 7.50 11.05 6.97
CA ASP A 123 8.68 11.92 7.05
C ASP A 123 9.89 11.27 6.39
N GLY A 124 10.13 10.00 6.70
CA GLY A 124 11.22 9.22 6.12
C GLY A 124 11.12 9.12 4.60
N TRP A 125 9.92 8.91 4.05
CA TRP A 125 9.68 8.88 2.62
C TRP A 125 9.95 10.24 1.99
N LEU A 126 9.33 11.32 2.50
CA LEU A 126 9.42 12.65 1.91
C LEU A 126 10.84 13.24 1.98
N ASN A 127 11.50 13.08 3.13
CA ASN A 127 12.74 13.79 3.44
C ASN A 127 14.01 12.96 3.24
N SER A 128 13.92 11.63 3.21
CA SER A 128 15.10 10.77 3.12
C SER A 128 15.06 9.80 1.94
N ILE A 129 13.98 9.03 1.76
CA ILE A 129 13.92 8.00 0.71
C ILE A 129 13.65 8.60 -0.67
N ARG A 130 12.57 9.37 -0.84
CA ARG A 130 12.15 9.93 -2.13
C ARG A 130 13.23 10.77 -2.82
N PRO A 131 14.05 11.57 -2.11
CA PRO A 131 15.16 12.30 -2.71
C PRO A 131 16.21 11.39 -3.38
N THR A 132 16.53 10.23 -2.78
CA THR A 132 17.56 9.30 -3.30
C THR A 132 17.21 8.67 -4.64
N LEU A 133 15.93 8.70 -5.02
CA LEU A 133 15.41 8.18 -6.29
C LEU A 133 15.48 9.21 -7.43
N THR A 134 15.93 10.44 -7.16
CA THR A 134 15.81 11.55 -8.13
C THR A 134 16.75 11.39 -9.31
N ASP A 135 18.03 11.12 -9.05
CA ASP A 135 19.08 11.06 -10.08
C ASP A 135 18.78 10.03 -11.17
N TYR A 136 18.24 8.87 -10.78
CA TYR A 136 17.99 7.75 -11.70
C TYR A 136 16.55 7.64 -12.15
N LYS A 137 15.69 8.60 -11.78
CA LYS A 137 14.22 8.45 -11.87
C LYS A 137 13.78 7.09 -11.27
N GLY A 138 14.40 6.73 -10.16
CA GLY A 138 14.30 5.41 -9.54
C GLY A 138 12.88 5.05 -9.10
N LYS A 139 12.69 3.76 -8.89
CA LYS A 139 11.41 3.15 -8.50
C LYS A 139 11.35 2.87 -7.00
N ALA A 140 10.14 2.75 -6.47
CA ALA A 140 9.92 2.24 -5.12
C ALA A 140 8.87 1.13 -5.09
N LEU A 141 9.10 0.13 -4.24
CA LEU A 141 8.17 -0.95 -3.95
C LEU A 141 7.89 -0.97 -2.45
N PHE A 142 6.66 -0.70 -2.06
CA PHE A 142 6.20 -0.78 -0.67
C PHE A 142 5.44 -2.09 -0.47
N LEU A 143 5.83 -2.89 0.53
CA LEU A 143 5.25 -4.19 0.84
C LEU A 143 4.85 -4.22 2.31
N SER A 144 3.62 -4.62 2.61
CA SER A 144 3.20 -4.80 4.01
C SER A 144 1.86 -5.54 4.13
N THR A 145 1.60 -6.15 5.30
CA THR A 145 0.22 -6.21 5.80
C THR A 145 -0.21 -4.81 6.26
N PRO A 146 -1.51 -4.45 6.20
CA PRO A 146 -1.96 -3.17 6.74
C PRO A 146 -1.86 -3.14 8.27
N LYS A 147 -1.60 -1.96 8.83
CA LYS A 147 -1.71 -1.69 10.28
C LYS A 147 -2.61 -0.46 10.48
N GLY A 148 -3.92 -0.71 10.48
CA GLY A 148 -4.93 0.35 10.42
C GLY A 148 -4.82 1.20 9.15
N LYS A 149 -5.36 2.42 9.19
CA LYS A 149 -5.33 3.39 8.08
C LYS A 149 -4.21 4.43 8.27
N ASN A 150 -2.96 3.96 8.32
CA ASN A 150 -1.77 4.81 8.49
C ASN A 150 -1.21 5.33 7.14
N TYR A 151 0.00 5.91 7.15
CA TYR A 151 0.62 6.43 5.93
C TYR A 151 0.77 5.40 4.79
N PHE A 152 1.07 4.13 5.11
CA PHE A 152 1.12 3.08 4.09
C PHE A 152 -0.25 2.88 3.43
N TYR A 153 -1.34 2.93 4.21
CA TYR A 153 -2.69 2.93 3.65
C TYR A 153 -2.94 4.16 2.78
N SER A 154 -2.49 5.35 3.18
CA SER A 154 -2.58 6.56 2.35
C SER A 154 -1.83 6.42 1.02
N LEU A 155 -0.65 5.79 1.02
CA LEU A 155 0.10 5.46 -0.21
C LEU A 155 -0.69 4.48 -1.09
N PHE A 156 -1.29 3.46 -0.48
CA PHE A 156 -2.11 2.48 -1.19
C PHE A 156 -3.35 3.13 -1.84
N MET A 157 -3.96 4.10 -1.17
CA MET A 157 -5.12 4.83 -1.71
C MET A 157 -4.77 5.90 -2.75
N LYS A 158 -3.49 6.22 -2.94
CA LYS A 158 -3.06 7.37 -3.73
C LYS A 158 -3.44 7.27 -5.21
N GLY A 159 -3.14 6.14 -5.84
CA GLY A 159 -3.35 5.91 -7.27
C GLY A 159 -2.71 6.97 -8.20
N GLY A 160 -2.88 6.82 -9.52
CA GLY A 160 -2.48 7.80 -10.53
C GLY A 160 -1.44 7.28 -11.53
N GLU A 161 -0.91 8.18 -12.36
CA GLU A 161 0.00 7.82 -13.48
C GLU A 161 1.32 7.18 -13.01
N ASP A 162 1.88 7.66 -11.89
CA ASP A 162 3.15 7.17 -11.32
C ASP A 162 2.97 6.08 -10.26
N TRP A 163 1.74 5.87 -9.75
CA TRP A 163 1.45 5.05 -8.57
C TRP A 163 0.47 3.94 -8.90
N GLU A 164 0.84 2.71 -8.57
CA GLU A 164 -0.02 1.55 -8.73
C GLU A 164 -0.10 0.73 -7.45
N SER A 165 -1.32 0.31 -7.12
CA SER A 165 -1.63 -0.36 -5.87
C SER A 165 -2.16 -1.76 -6.13
N PHE A 166 -1.61 -2.73 -5.42
CA PHE A 166 -1.96 -4.14 -5.53
C PHE A 166 -2.44 -4.65 -4.19
N LYS A 167 -3.57 -5.34 -4.18
CA LYS A 167 -4.11 -5.97 -2.98
C LYS A 167 -4.25 -7.47 -3.19
N PHE A 168 -3.68 -8.24 -2.28
CA PHE A 168 -3.77 -9.70 -2.29
C PHE A 168 -3.95 -10.26 -0.87
N THR A 169 -4.76 -11.29 -0.75
CA THR A 169 -4.96 -12.05 0.48
C THR A 169 -3.98 -13.23 0.54
N THR A 170 -3.94 -13.94 1.66
CA THR A 170 -3.24 -15.23 1.74
C THR A 170 -3.83 -16.27 0.78
N TYR A 171 -5.12 -16.20 0.45
CA TYR A 171 -5.78 -17.11 -0.51
C TYR A 171 -5.29 -16.93 -1.94
N ASP A 172 -4.66 -15.79 -2.26
CA ASP A 172 -4.12 -15.49 -3.58
C ASP A 172 -2.74 -16.12 -3.80
N ASN A 173 -2.15 -16.78 -2.79
CA ASN A 173 -0.98 -17.63 -3.00
C ASN A 173 -1.42 -19.04 -3.40
N PRO A 174 -1.17 -19.50 -4.65
CA PRO A 174 -1.60 -20.81 -5.13
C PRO A 174 -0.90 -21.99 -4.44
N TYR A 175 0.17 -21.74 -3.68
CA TYR A 175 0.95 -22.77 -2.98
C TYR A 175 0.54 -22.96 -1.51
N ILE A 176 -0.42 -22.19 -1.00
CA ILE A 176 -0.94 -22.35 0.35
C ILE A 176 -2.25 -23.14 0.29
N ASP A 177 -2.34 -24.21 1.08
CA ASP A 177 -3.60 -24.95 1.21
C ASP A 177 -4.67 -24.04 1.84
N LYS A 178 -5.81 -23.93 1.16
CA LYS A 178 -6.91 -23.07 1.60
C LYS A 178 -7.52 -23.56 2.91
N SER A 179 -7.49 -24.87 3.18
CA SER A 179 -8.01 -25.40 4.44
C SER A 179 -7.22 -24.90 5.66
N GLU A 180 -5.90 -24.71 5.53
CA GLU A 180 -5.07 -24.15 6.61
C GLU A 180 -5.45 -22.68 6.90
N ILE A 181 -5.84 -21.93 5.86
CA ILE A 181 -6.30 -20.55 6.00
C ILE A 181 -7.68 -20.52 6.67
N ASP A 182 -8.59 -21.42 6.25
CA ASP A 182 -9.91 -21.56 6.84
C ASP A 182 -9.84 -21.99 8.31
N ASP A 183 -8.90 -22.87 8.67
CA ASP A 183 -8.66 -23.29 10.04
C ASP A 183 -8.12 -22.14 10.90
N ALA A 184 -7.17 -21.35 10.37
CA ALA A 184 -6.70 -20.14 11.03
C ALA A 184 -7.83 -19.12 11.26
N ARG A 185 -8.78 -19.01 10.31
CA ARG A 185 -9.97 -18.14 10.44
C ARG A 185 -10.84 -18.51 11.64
N ARG A 186 -10.96 -19.81 11.96
CA ARG A 186 -11.77 -20.29 13.08
C ARG A 186 -11.09 -20.08 14.45
N GLN A 187 -9.77 -19.97 14.46
CA GLN A 187 -8.97 -19.87 15.69
C GLN A 187 -8.60 -18.42 16.06
N LEU A 188 -8.46 -17.55 15.07
CA LEU A 188 -8.04 -16.17 15.28
C LEU A 188 -9.24 -15.24 15.53
N PRO A 189 -9.07 -14.17 16.33
CA PRO A 189 -10.04 -13.09 16.34
C PRO A 189 -10.26 -12.54 14.94
N GLU A 190 -11.52 -12.24 14.57
CA GLU A 190 -11.90 -11.76 13.23
C GLU A 190 -11.01 -10.59 12.79
N ALA A 191 -10.81 -9.62 13.69
CA ALA A 191 -9.90 -8.49 13.51
C ALA A 191 -8.49 -8.87 13.03
N VAL A 192 -7.89 -9.87 13.68
CA VAL A 192 -6.54 -10.35 13.38
C VAL A 192 -6.54 -11.08 12.04
N PHE A 193 -7.56 -11.90 11.77
CA PHE A 193 -7.68 -12.62 10.50
C PHE A 193 -7.84 -11.65 9.32
N GLU A 194 -8.73 -10.66 9.46
CA GLU A 194 -8.97 -9.64 8.45
C GLU A 194 -7.69 -8.85 8.14
N GLN A 195 -6.93 -8.45 9.15
CA GLN A 195 -5.67 -7.74 8.95
C GLN A 195 -4.57 -8.63 8.35
N GLU A 196 -4.31 -9.78 8.97
CA GLU A 196 -3.11 -10.58 8.67
C GLU A 196 -3.30 -11.51 7.48
N TYR A 197 -4.52 -11.97 7.17
CA TYR A 197 -4.79 -12.89 6.07
C TYR A 197 -5.54 -12.23 4.91
N MET A 198 -6.57 -11.44 5.21
CA MET A 198 -7.36 -10.77 4.17
C MET A 198 -6.76 -9.44 3.71
N ALA A 199 -5.68 -8.99 4.36
CA ALA A 199 -5.05 -7.70 4.11
C ALA A 199 -6.05 -6.54 4.14
N ASN A 200 -7.04 -6.63 5.02
CA ASN A 200 -8.03 -5.61 5.23
C ASN A 200 -7.52 -4.65 6.31
N PRO A 201 -7.26 -3.38 5.96
CA PRO A 201 -6.94 -2.37 6.96
C PRO A 201 -8.19 -2.18 7.79
N MET A 202 -8.15 -2.66 9.02
CA MET A 202 -9.22 -2.37 9.95
C MET A 202 -9.32 -0.86 10.12
N GLU A 203 -10.54 -0.34 10.08
CA GLU A 203 -10.78 0.95 10.70
C GLU A 203 -10.35 0.84 12.16
N ASN A 204 -9.76 1.91 12.69
CA ASN A 204 -9.49 2.04 14.11
C ASN A 204 -10.67 1.41 14.87
N ALA A 205 -10.41 0.75 16.00
CA ALA A 205 -11.43 0.21 16.90
C ALA A 205 -12.50 1.23 17.37
N ALA A 206 -12.46 2.46 16.85
CA ALA A 206 -13.44 3.53 16.89
C ALA A 206 -14.50 3.50 15.78
N ASN A 207 -14.51 2.57 14.81
CA ASN A 207 -15.65 2.44 13.87
C ASN A 207 -16.91 2.08 14.68
N PRO A 208 -17.90 2.98 14.79
CA PRO A 208 -19.06 2.74 15.63
C PRO A 208 -20.07 1.76 14.99
N PHE A 209 -19.90 1.43 13.71
CA PHE A 209 -20.86 0.63 12.92
C PHE A 209 -20.38 -0.81 12.67
N GLY A 210 -19.07 -1.03 12.59
CA GLY A 210 -18.46 -2.34 12.30
C GLY A 210 -18.52 -2.73 10.81
N SER A 211 -17.46 -3.37 10.30
CA SER A 211 -17.30 -3.65 8.85
C SER A 211 -18.39 -4.55 8.27
N ASN A 212 -18.88 -5.54 9.03
CA ASN A 212 -19.96 -6.42 8.56
C ASN A 212 -21.26 -5.65 8.31
N LYS A 213 -21.60 -4.68 9.17
CA LYS A 213 -22.78 -3.83 8.99
C LYS A 213 -22.63 -2.83 7.85
N ILE A 214 -21.43 -2.32 7.63
CA ILE A 214 -21.14 -1.50 6.46
C ILE A 214 -21.35 -2.32 5.18
N ASN A 215 -20.82 -3.55 5.12
CA ASN A 215 -20.94 -4.42 3.96
C ASN A 215 -22.41 -4.81 3.66
N GLU A 216 -23.22 -5.08 4.69
CA GLU A 216 -24.67 -5.32 4.56
C GLU A 216 -25.41 -4.12 3.92
N CYS A 217 -24.86 -2.91 4.05
CA CYS A 217 -25.42 -1.67 3.52
C CYS A 217 -24.91 -1.31 2.10
N ILE A 218 -23.92 -2.02 1.53
CA ILE A 218 -23.43 -1.75 0.17
C ILE A 218 -24.43 -2.33 -0.84
N LYS A 219 -25.16 -1.44 -1.52
CA LYS A 219 -26.20 -1.78 -2.50
C LYS A 219 -26.12 -0.86 -3.71
N PRO A 220 -26.67 -1.26 -4.88
CA PRO A 220 -26.86 -0.34 -6.00
C PRO A 220 -27.67 0.88 -5.59
N LEU A 221 -27.43 2.00 -6.28
CA LEU A 221 -28.23 3.22 -6.09
C LEU A 221 -29.71 2.93 -6.38
N SER A 222 -30.59 3.48 -5.55
CA SER A 222 -32.02 3.46 -5.78
C SER A 222 -32.37 4.27 -7.04
N ASN A 223 -33.35 3.79 -7.80
CA ASN A 223 -33.88 4.48 -8.99
C ASN A 223 -34.98 5.50 -8.64
N LEU A 224 -35.33 5.64 -7.36
CA LEU A 224 -36.28 6.64 -6.90
C LEU A 224 -35.66 8.04 -6.90
N GLN A 225 -36.50 9.07 -6.84
CA GLN A 225 -36.04 10.45 -6.78
C GLN A 225 -35.61 10.86 -5.36
N PRO A 226 -34.61 11.74 -5.22
CA PRO A 226 -34.20 12.27 -3.92
C PRO A 226 -35.36 12.95 -3.18
N SER A 227 -35.55 12.54 -1.93
CA SER A 227 -36.46 13.17 -0.97
C SER A 227 -35.72 14.04 0.03
N TYR A 228 -34.44 13.76 0.28
CA TYR A 228 -33.57 14.51 1.18
C TYR A 228 -32.15 14.61 0.61
N TYR A 229 -31.42 15.67 0.93
CA TYR A 229 -30.00 15.80 0.62
C TYR A 229 -29.15 16.04 1.88
N GLY A 230 -28.00 15.38 1.93
CA GLY A 230 -26.90 15.67 2.84
C GLY A 230 -25.68 16.15 2.06
N ILE A 231 -25.03 17.22 2.54
CA ILE A 231 -23.85 17.81 1.90
C ILE A 231 -22.74 17.92 2.95
N ASP A 232 -21.58 17.36 2.66
CA ASP A 232 -20.35 17.51 3.43
C ASP A 232 -19.40 18.43 2.65
N LEU A 233 -19.11 19.62 3.20
CA LEU A 233 -18.34 20.66 2.52
C LEU A 233 -16.84 20.52 2.76
N ALA A 234 -16.06 20.61 1.68
CA ALA A 234 -14.60 20.71 1.74
C ALA A 234 -14.10 22.00 1.06
N LYS A 235 -13.01 22.59 1.58
CA LYS A 235 -12.50 23.89 1.11
C LYS A 235 -11.33 23.85 0.12
N SER A 236 -10.32 22.99 0.33
CA SER A 236 -9.05 23.12 -0.42
C SER A 236 -8.44 21.78 -0.87
N PHE A 237 -8.25 20.82 0.03
CA PHE A 237 -7.55 19.56 -0.26
C PHE A 237 -8.44 18.32 -0.12
N ASP A 238 -9.62 18.47 0.46
CA ASP A 238 -10.61 17.41 0.63
C ASP A 238 -11.72 17.46 -0.43
N TRP A 239 -12.50 16.40 -0.47
CA TRP A 239 -13.60 16.23 -1.42
C TRP A 239 -14.92 16.70 -0.81
N THR A 240 -15.67 17.53 -1.54
CA THR A 240 -17.07 17.80 -1.19
C THR A 240 -17.92 16.62 -1.65
N VAL A 241 -18.86 16.19 -0.81
CA VAL A 241 -19.76 15.06 -1.10
C VAL A 241 -21.21 15.49 -0.95
N ILE A 242 -22.03 15.13 -1.93
CA ILE A 242 -23.49 15.28 -1.90
C ILE A 242 -24.12 13.89 -1.98
N VAL A 243 -24.98 13.58 -1.02
CA VAL A 243 -25.77 12.35 -0.96
C VAL A 243 -27.25 12.71 -1.01
N GLY A 244 -27.99 12.10 -1.94
CA GLY A 244 -29.45 12.15 -1.96
C GLY A 244 -30.04 10.83 -1.48
N LEU A 245 -30.98 10.92 -0.53
CA LEU A 245 -31.73 9.78 -0.01
C LEU A 245 -33.16 9.81 -0.57
N ASP A 246 -33.67 8.65 -0.98
CA ASP A 246 -35.07 8.51 -1.36
C ASP A 246 -35.99 8.46 -0.13
N ILE A 247 -37.30 8.30 -0.38
CA ILE A 247 -38.32 8.25 0.69
C ILE A 247 -38.15 7.07 1.66
N ASN A 248 -37.42 6.02 1.26
CA ASN A 248 -37.14 4.85 2.08
C ASN A 248 -35.79 4.95 2.79
N GLY A 249 -35.06 6.06 2.63
CA GLY A 249 -33.73 6.26 3.18
C GLY A 249 -32.62 5.54 2.41
N ALA A 250 -32.87 5.05 1.20
CA ALA A 250 -31.84 4.47 0.35
C ALA A 250 -31.13 5.57 -0.47
N VAL A 251 -29.83 5.40 -0.71
CA VAL A 251 -29.06 6.35 -1.53
C VAL A 251 -29.52 6.25 -2.99
N CYS A 252 -30.00 7.36 -3.56
CA CYS A 252 -30.43 7.46 -4.96
C CYS A 252 -29.60 8.47 -5.77
N TYR A 253 -28.83 9.32 -5.10
CA TYR A 253 -27.93 10.28 -5.73
C TYR A 253 -26.61 10.35 -4.98
N PHE A 254 -25.50 10.35 -5.71
CA PHE A 254 -24.16 10.49 -5.14
C PHE A 254 -23.29 11.33 -6.07
N ASN A 255 -22.70 12.40 -5.53
CA ASN A 255 -21.75 13.23 -6.25
C ASN A 255 -20.58 13.59 -5.34
N ARG A 256 -19.37 13.26 -5.77
CA ARG A 256 -18.12 13.53 -5.06
C ARG A 256 -17.19 14.31 -5.98
N PHE A 257 -16.80 15.52 -5.57
CA PHE A 257 -15.98 16.40 -6.41
C PHE A 257 -15.00 17.25 -5.58
N GLN A 258 -13.93 17.68 -6.24
CA GLN A 258 -12.96 18.62 -5.70
C GLN A 258 -12.83 19.79 -6.68
N LYS A 259 -13.24 20.98 -6.25
CA LYS A 259 -13.30 22.19 -7.07
C LYS A 259 -13.00 23.42 -6.22
N ASP A 260 -12.71 24.54 -6.87
CA ASP A 260 -12.61 25.81 -6.17
C ASP A 260 -13.96 26.21 -5.53
N TRP A 261 -13.92 27.13 -4.57
CA TRP A 261 -15.11 27.49 -3.79
C TRP A 261 -16.27 28.04 -4.64
N LYS A 262 -15.98 28.75 -5.73
CA LYS A 262 -17.00 29.28 -6.62
C LYS A 262 -17.70 28.13 -7.35
N GLN A 263 -16.92 27.24 -7.94
CA GLN A 263 -17.42 26.06 -8.65
C GLN A 263 -18.15 25.08 -7.71
N THR A 264 -17.72 24.97 -6.44
CA THR A 264 -18.40 24.17 -5.43
C THR A 264 -19.81 24.70 -5.14
N LYS A 265 -19.95 26.01 -4.96
CA LYS A 265 -21.27 26.64 -4.81
C LYS A 265 -22.15 26.42 -6.03
N GLU A 266 -21.61 26.62 -7.23
CA GLU A 266 -22.33 26.39 -8.48
C GLU A 266 -22.83 24.95 -8.57
N THR A 267 -21.99 23.98 -8.21
CA THR A 267 -22.34 22.54 -8.22
C THR A 267 -23.47 22.25 -7.22
N ILE A 268 -23.40 22.78 -6.00
CA ILE A 268 -24.45 22.60 -4.97
C ILE A 268 -25.79 23.19 -5.43
N LEU A 269 -25.78 24.32 -6.13
CA LEU A 269 -27.01 24.97 -6.60
C LEU A 269 -27.75 24.18 -7.70
N THR A 270 -27.13 23.16 -8.29
CA THR A 270 -27.75 22.30 -9.32
C THR A 270 -28.75 21.28 -8.78
N ILE A 271 -28.73 20.99 -7.47
CA ILE A 271 -29.64 20.01 -6.86
C ILE A 271 -31.06 20.56 -6.74
N ASP A 272 -32.05 19.65 -6.59
CA ASP A 272 -33.44 20.06 -6.32
C ASP A 272 -33.58 20.61 -4.89
N ARG A 273 -33.48 21.93 -4.78
CA ARG A 273 -33.59 22.68 -3.51
C ARG A 273 -35.02 22.81 -3.00
N SER A 274 -36.03 22.26 -3.71
CA SER A 274 -37.37 22.11 -3.14
C SER A 274 -37.41 21.01 -2.07
N LYS A 275 -36.38 20.15 -2.03
CA LYS A 275 -36.21 19.10 -1.02
C LYS A 275 -35.45 19.63 0.21
N PRO A 276 -35.68 19.07 1.41
CA PRO A 276 -34.87 19.36 2.57
C PRO A 276 -33.38 19.06 2.32
N VAL A 277 -32.52 19.99 2.70
CA VAL A 277 -31.06 19.89 2.58
C VAL A 277 -30.42 20.15 3.94
N MET A 278 -29.54 19.24 4.37
CA MET A 278 -28.66 19.41 5.52
C MET A 278 -27.22 19.55 5.03
N ILE A 279 -26.50 20.52 5.58
CA ILE A 279 -25.12 20.82 5.20
C ILE A 279 -24.26 20.77 6.46
N ASP A 280 -23.22 19.96 6.42
CA ASP A 280 -22.17 19.87 7.43
C ASP A 280 -20.89 20.57 6.93
N SER A 281 -20.09 21.14 7.83
CA SER A 281 -18.93 21.99 7.50
C SER A 281 -17.75 21.84 8.44
#